data_AF-A0A9E8J7P8-F1
#
_entry.id   AF-A0A9E8J7P8-F1
#
_cell.length_a   1.000
_cell.length_b   1.000
_cell.length_c   1.000
_cell.angle_alpha   90.00
_cell.angle_beta   90.00
_cell.angle_gamma   90.00
#
_symmetry.space_group_name_H-M   'P 1'
#
loop_
_entity.id
_entity.type
_entity.pdbx_description
1 polymer ?
#
loop_
_entity_poly.entity_id
_entity_poly.type
_entity_poly.pdbx_seq_one_letter_code
_entity_poly.pdbx_strand_id
1 'polypeptide(L)'
;MWTLESSWQEWMNYLESIGGECDGPEFCREYGDITIAEGIKKSSTEQGFQYAWAVWVFEKSSPDTTSADVRYELLRLIVAPSDDCSIARARHIYKKVELLKHEKQLVLQTVFRNGEIRYGDFSDSEIRKGRCLNG
;
A
#
# COMPACT_ATOMS: atom_id res chain seq x y z
N MET A 1 17.71 -2.11 4.08
CA MET A 1 16.52 -2.82 3.59
C MET A 1 15.45 -2.65 4.66
N TRP A 2 14.26 -2.17 4.29
CA TRP A 2 13.09 -2.03 5.14
C TRP A 2 12.57 -3.41 5.51
N THR A 3 12.53 -3.68 6.80
CA THR A 3 12.08 -4.94 7.37
C THR A 3 10.88 -4.69 8.28
N LEU A 4 10.25 -5.77 8.72
CA LEU A 4 9.21 -5.71 9.74
C LEU A 4 9.68 -5.07 11.06
N GLU A 5 11.00 -5.04 11.30
CA GLU A 5 11.64 -4.45 12.49
C GLU A 5 12.01 -2.97 12.30
N SER A 6 12.01 -2.45 11.06
CA SER A 6 12.32 -1.05 10.79
C SER A 6 11.32 -0.14 11.49
N SER A 7 11.83 0.86 12.22
CA SER A 7 11.02 1.82 12.94
C SER A 7 10.73 3.09 12.11
N TRP A 8 9.65 3.78 12.46
CA TRP A 8 9.31 5.06 11.83
C TRP A 8 10.38 6.13 12.08
N GLN A 9 10.93 6.19 13.29
CA GLN A 9 11.96 7.18 13.63
C GLN A 9 13.24 6.94 12.83
N GLU A 10 13.66 5.68 12.64
CA GLU A 10 14.82 5.36 11.80
C GLU A 10 14.65 5.86 10.37
N TRP A 11 13.42 5.88 9.86
CA TRP A 11 13.11 6.42 8.53
C TRP A 11 13.11 7.92 8.45
N MET A 12 12.52 8.59 9.44
CA MET A 12 12.60 10.04 9.53
C MET A 12 14.07 10.46 9.57
N ASN A 13 14.89 9.78 10.36
CA ASN A 13 16.33 10.01 10.41
C ASN A 13 17.00 9.75 9.05
N TYR A 14 16.62 8.67 8.34
CA TYR A 14 17.14 8.40 7.00
C TYR A 14 16.75 9.48 6.00
N LEU A 15 15.48 9.90 5.96
CA LEU A 15 15.02 10.96 5.09
C LEU A 15 15.72 12.29 5.37
N GLU A 16 15.82 12.68 6.63
CA GLU A 16 16.56 13.88 7.04
C GLU A 16 18.02 13.80 6.59
N SER A 17 18.65 12.63 6.71
CA SER A 17 20.05 12.42 6.29
C SER A 17 20.28 12.62 4.79
N ILE A 18 19.24 12.44 3.96
CA ILE A 18 19.30 12.67 2.51
C ILE A 18 18.66 14.00 2.09
N GLY A 19 18.33 14.87 3.05
CA GLY A 19 17.68 16.17 2.80
C GLY A 19 16.24 16.08 2.32
N GLY A 20 15.56 14.96 2.60
CA GLY A 20 14.15 14.76 2.32
C GLY A 20 13.27 15.47 3.36
N GLU A 21 12.40 16.36 2.91
CA GLU A 21 11.31 16.87 3.74
C GLU A 21 10.10 15.93 3.60
N CYS A 22 9.55 15.47 4.72
CA CYS A 22 8.29 14.74 4.72
C CYS A 22 7.42 15.13 5.90
N ASP A 23 6.15 15.44 5.59
CA ASP A 23 5.08 15.35 6.56
C ASP A 23 4.89 13.87 6.90
N GLY A 24 5.47 13.47 8.04
CA GLY A 24 5.05 12.27 8.73
C GLY A 24 3.56 12.42 9.04
N PRO A 25 2.72 11.42 8.70
CA PRO A 25 1.30 11.55 8.91
C PRO A 25 1.02 11.76 10.41
N GLU A 26 0.04 12.61 10.73
CA GLU A 26 -0.20 13.09 12.11
C GLU A 26 -0.26 11.98 13.16
N PHE A 27 -0.76 10.81 12.80
CA PHE A 27 -0.80 9.66 13.70
C PHE A 27 0.61 9.16 14.11
N CYS A 28 1.65 9.24 13.27
CA CYS A 28 3.01 8.84 13.67
C CYS A 28 3.52 9.71 14.83
N ARG A 29 3.07 10.98 14.89
CA ARG A 29 3.35 11.86 16.02
C ARG A 29 2.54 11.50 17.27
N GLU A 30 1.36 10.91 17.09
CA GLU A 30 0.45 10.50 18.17
C GLU A 30 0.85 9.16 18.83
N TYR A 31 1.29 8.18 18.02
CA TYR A 31 1.57 6.82 18.49
C TYR A 31 3.05 6.54 18.83
N GLY A 32 3.95 7.48 18.55
CA GLY A 32 5.38 7.35 18.83
C GLY A 32 6.13 6.47 17.83
N ASP A 33 7.37 6.11 18.16
CA ASP A 33 8.18 5.23 17.32
C ASP A 33 7.65 3.79 17.36
N ILE A 34 7.14 3.33 16.22
CA ILE A 34 6.63 1.97 16.04
C ILE A 34 7.33 1.32 14.85
N THR A 35 7.50 0.01 14.93
CA THR A 35 7.98 -0.81 13.82
C THR A 35 6.91 -1.00 12.75
N ILE A 36 7.32 -1.39 11.54
CA ILE A 36 6.38 -1.77 10.48
C ILE A 36 5.48 -2.93 10.94
N ALA A 37 6.01 -3.92 11.66
CA ALA A 37 5.21 -5.02 12.21
C ALA A 37 4.12 -4.54 13.16
N GLU A 38 4.46 -3.63 14.07
CA GLU A 38 3.50 -3.03 15.00
C GLU A 38 2.47 -2.20 14.26
N GLY A 39 2.89 -1.43 13.26
CA GLY A 39 2.00 -0.68 12.37
C GLY A 39 1.02 -1.60 11.64
N ILE A 40 1.49 -2.70 11.05
CA ILE A 40 0.62 -3.69 10.39
C ILE A 40 -0.37 -4.30 11.38
N LYS A 41 0.08 -4.68 12.58
CA LYS A 41 -0.76 -5.28 13.60
C LYS A 41 -1.86 -4.32 14.07
N LYS A 42 -1.51 -3.07 14.38
CA LYS A 42 -2.48 -2.03 14.77
C LYS A 42 -3.43 -1.67 13.63
N SER A 43 -2.93 -1.72 12.40
CA SER A 43 -3.72 -1.57 11.18
C SER A 43 -4.76 -2.67 10.96
N SER A 44 -4.82 -3.70 11.81
CA SER A 44 -5.92 -4.69 11.77
C SER A 44 -6.97 -4.48 12.86
N THR A 45 -6.68 -3.67 13.87
CA THR A 45 -7.50 -3.53 15.09
C THR A 45 -8.03 -2.11 15.33
N GLU A 46 -7.35 -1.07 14.84
CA GLU A 46 -7.73 0.33 15.05
C GLU A 46 -8.38 0.92 13.80
N GLN A 47 -9.66 1.33 13.89
CA GLN A 47 -10.35 2.02 12.80
C GLN A 47 -9.70 3.38 12.54
N GLY A 48 -9.34 3.66 11.28
CA GLY A 48 -8.72 4.93 10.85
C GLY A 48 -7.19 4.92 10.77
N PHE A 49 -6.50 4.11 11.58
CA PHE A 49 -5.03 3.94 11.55
C PHE A 49 -4.54 3.25 10.26
N GLN A 50 -5.39 2.40 9.67
CA GLN A 50 -4.97 1.32 8.78
C GLN A 50 -4.43 1.78 7.41
N TYR A 51 -5.08 2.77 6.78
CA TYR A 51 -4.89 3.00 5.34
C TYR A 51 -3.96 4.17 5.04
N ALA A 52 -4.12 5.30 5.75
CA ALA A 52 -3.27 6.47 5.51
C ALA A 52 -1.81 6.14 5.82
N TRP A 53 -1.55 5.39 6.90
CA TRP A 53 -0.21 4.87 7.20
C TRP A 53 0.28 3.91 6.13
N ALA A 54 -0.48 2.86 5.81
CA ALA A 54 -0.01 1.85 4.86
C ALA A 54 0.25 2.42 3.46
N VAL A 55 -0.63 3.30 2.96
CA VAL A 55 -0.44 4.02 1.69
C VAL A 55 0.82 4.86 1.75
N TRP A 56 0.96 5.66 2.81
CA TRP A 56 2.11 6.55 2.94
C TRP A 56 3.43 5.77 3.03
N VAL A 57 3.51 4.70 3.84
CA VAL A 57 4.71 3.86 3.95
C VAL A 57 5.02 3.22 2.60
N PHE A 58 4.00 2.74 1.90
CA PHE A 58 4.17 2.13 0.58
C PHE A 58 4.65 3.12 -0.48
N GLU A 59 4.11 4.34 -0.53
CA GLU A 59 4.50 5.37 -1.50
C GLU A 59 5.89 5.95 -1.23
N LYS A 60 6.28 6.02 0.05
CA LYS A 60 7.54 6.64 0.47
C LYS A 60 8.70 5.67 0.54
N SER A 61 8.44 4.36 0.55
CA SER A 61 9.50 3.35 0.52
C SER A 61 9.82 3.00 -0.92
N SER A 62 11.07 3.22 -1.35
CA SER A 62 11.52 2.82 -2.68
C SER A 62 11.41 1.30 -2.84
N PRO A 63 10.94 0.77 -4.00
CA PRO A 63 10.95 -0.66 -4.29
C PRO A 63 12.30 -1.33 -4.04
N ASP A 64 13.40 -0.62 -4.27
CA ASP A 64 14.76 -1.13 -4.10
C ASP A 64 15.16 -1.31 -2.63
N THR A 65 14.46 -0.60 -1.75
CA THR A 65 14.77 -0.57 -0.32
C THR A 65 13.86 -1.45 0.50
N THR A 66 12.72 -1.90 -0.01
CA THR A 66 11.70 -2.67 0.73
C THR A 66 11.64 -4.12 0.33
N SER A 67 11.59 -5.02 1.31
CA SER A 67 11.40 -6.44 1.03
C SER A 67 10.04 -6.71 0.39
N ALA A 68 9.95 -7.76 -0.43
CA ALA A 68 8.71 -8.16 -1.09
C ALA A 68 7.59 -8.48 -0.08
N ASP A 69 7.93 -9.11 1.05
CA ASP A 69 6.96 -9.47 2.09
C ASP A 69 6.34 -8.24 2.76
N VAL A 70 7.17 -7.23 3.06
CA VAL A 70 6.69 -5.97 3.64
C VAL A 70 5.78 -5.24 2.65
N ARG A 71 6.19 -5.15 1.38
CA ARG A 71 5.37 -4.53 0.33
C ARG A 71 4.02 -5.24 0.18
N TYR A 72 4.04 -6.57 0.19
CA TYR A 72 2.82 -7.36 0.06
C TYR A 72 1.84 -7.12 1.20
N GLU A 73 2.31 -7.12 2.46
CA GLU A 73 1.44 -6.85 3.61
C GLU A 73 0.88 -5.42 3.61
N LEU A 74 1.69 -4.42 3.23
CA LEU A 74 1.21 -3.05 3.05
C LEU A 74 0.12 -2.97 1.97
N LEU A 75 0.34 -3.59 0.81
CA LEU A 75 -0.66 -3.67 -0.26
C LEU A 75 -1.93 -4.35 0.21
N ARG A 76 -1.82 -5.43 0.99
CA ARG A 76 -2.97 -6.16 1.52
C ARG A 76 -3.83 -5.27 2.40
N LEU A 77 -3.22 -4.39 3.21
CA LEU A 77 -3.94 -3.40 4.01
C LEU A 77 -4.61 -2.33 3.14
N ILE A 78 -3.91 -1.81 2.14
CA ILE A 78 -4.42 -0.77 1.23
C ILE A 78 -5.65 -1.26 0.45
N VAL A 79 -5.63 -2.51 0.01
CA VAL A 79 -6.62 -3.11 -0.89
C VAL A 79 -7.70 -3.93 -0.17
N ALA A 80 -7.60 -4.12 1.15
CA ALA A 80 -8.56 -4.87 1.95
C ALA A 80 -9.99 -4.27 1.93
N PRO A 81 -10.18 -2.94 2.07
CA PRO A 81 -11.52 -2.36 2.08
C PRO A 81 -12.21 -2.57 0.74
N SER A 82 -13.53 -2.71 0.74
CA SER A 82 -14.33 -2.83 -0.48
C SER A 82 -14.99 -1.50 -0.89
N ASP A 83 -14.46 -0.37 -0.43
CA ASP A 83 -15.00 0.96 -0.75
C ASP A 83 -14.46 1.53 -2.07
N ASP A 84 -15.16 2.53 -2.62
CA ASP A 84 -14.75 3.18 -3.86
C ASP A 84 -13.36 3.83 -3.78
N CYS A 85 -12.93 4.25 -2.58
CA CYS A 85 -11.61 4.83 -2.38
C CYS A 85 -10.51 3.76 -2.46
N SER A 86 -10.72 2.54 -1.98
CA SER A 86 -9.75 1.44 -2.07
C SER A 86 -9.58 0.97 -3.51
N ILE A 87 -10.68 0.90 -4.27
CA ILE A 87 -10.66 0.63 -5.71
C ILE A 87 -9.85 1.72 -6.44
N ALA A 88 -10.11 2.99 -6.14
CA ALA A 88 -9.37 4.11 -6.73
C ALA A 88 -7.87 4.08 -6.38
N ARG A 89 -7.51 3.79 -5.13
CA ARG A 89 -6.11 3.63 -4.69
C ARG A 89 -5.43 2.45 -5.38
N ALA A 90 -6.08 1.28 -5.40
CA ALA A 90 -5.58 0.09 -6.07
C ALA A 90 -5.31 0.36 -7.57
N ARG A 91 -6.23 1.08 -8.23
CA ARG A 91 -6.05 1.52 -9.62
C ARG A 91 -4.85 2.44 -9.79
N HIS A 92 -4.66 3.40 -8.88
CA HIS A 92 -3.51 4.30 -8.89
C HIS A 92 -2.18 3.54 -8.78
N ILE A 93 -2.07 2.66 -7.78
CA ILE A 93 -0.88 1.85 -7.52
C ILE A 93 -0.57 0.98 -8.74
N TYR A 94 -1.57 0.32 -9.31
CA TYR A 94 -1.41 -0.51 -10.50
C TYR A 94 -0.77 0.23 -11.69
N LYS A 95 -1.11 1.51 -11.87
CA LYS A 95 -0.66 2.31 -13.01
C LYS A 95 0.67 3.01 -12.77
N LYS A 96 1.00 3.34 -11.52
CA LYS A 96 2.18 4.15 -11.19
C LYS A 96 3.34 3.39 -10.59
N VAL A 97 3.09 2.20 -10.05
CA VAL A 97 4.10 1.43 -9.32
C VAL A 97 4.40 0.15 -10.09
N GLU A 98 5.68 -0.18 -10.22
CA GLU A 98 6.07 -1.49 -10.73
C GLU A 98 5.74 -2.55 -9.68
N LEU A 99 4.90 -3.51 -10.06
CA LEU A 99 4.38 -4.56 -9.18
C LEU A 99 4.89 -5.93 -9.60
N LEU A 100 5.26 -6.73 -8.61
CA LEU A 100 5.50 -8.15 -8.77
C LEU A 100 4.22 -8.87 -9.19
N LYS A 101 4.35 -10.08 -9.76
CA LYS A 101 3.22 -10.84 -10.30
C LYS A 101 2.09 -11.06 -9.28
N HIS A 102 2.44 -11.37 -8.03
CA HIS A 102 1.49 -11.65 -6.96
C HIS A 102 0.87 -10.36 -6.38
N GLU A 103 1.65 -9.28 -6.25
CA GLU A 103 1.14 -7.93 -5.92
C GLU A 103 0.12 -7.47 -6.97
N LYS A 104 0.43 -7.67 -8.25
CA LYS A 104 -0.46 -7.34 -9.37
C LYS A 104 -1.77 -8.12 -9.31
N GLN A 105 -1.74 -9.38 -8.88
CA GLN A 105 -2.96 -10.18 -8.69
C GLN A 105 -3.81 -9.61 -7.56
N LEU A 106 -3.20 -9.34 -6.41
CA LEU A 106 -3.87 -8.77 -5.24
C LEU A 106 -4.56 -7.44 -5.59
N VAL A 107 -3.85 -6.53 -6.25
CA VAL A 107 -4.38 -5.22 -6.65
C VAL A 107 -5.52 -5.35 -7.67
N LEU A 108 -5.37 -6.22 -8.68
CA LEU A 108 -6.41 -6.43 -9.69
C LEU A 108 -7.68 -7.07 -9.08
N GLN A 109 -7.56 -7.96 -8.10
CA GLN A 109 -8.75 -8.50 -7.43
C GLN A 109 -9.61 -7.39 -6.82
N THR A 110 -8.99 -6.43 -6.13
CA THR A 110 -9.72 -5.30 -5.54
C THR A 110 -10.28 -4.37 -6.61
N VAL A 111 -9.52 -4.02 -7.65
CA VAL A 111 -10.00 -3.13 -8.74
C VAL A 111 -11.26 -3.69 -9.41
N PHE A 112 -11.32 -5.01 -9.63
CA PHE A 112 -12.39 -5.65 -10.39
C PHE A 112 -13.50 -6.27 -9.53
N ARG A 113 -13.51 -6.02 -8.21
CA ARG A 113 -14.40 -6.68 -7.23
C ARG A 113 -15.91 -6.45 -7.48
N ASN A 114 -16.29 -5.38 -8.19
CA ASN A 114 -17.69 -4.95 -8.35
C ASN A 114 -18.19 -4.88 -9.80
N GLY A 115 -17.42 -5.35 -10.79
CA GLY A 115 -17.90 -5.46 -12.18
C GLY A 115 -18.22 -4.16 -12.92
N GLU A 116 -18.10 -2.98 -12.30
CA GLU A 116 -18.54 -1.70 -12.87
C GLU A 116 -17.73 -1.21 -14.09
N ILE A 117 -18.38 -0.45 -14.97
CA ILE A 117 -17.82 0.11 -16.21
C ILE A 117 -16.94 1.35 -15.89
N ARG A 118 -15.90 1.16 -15.08
CA ARG A 118 -14.89 2.19 -14.75
C ARG A 118 -13.51 1.86 -15.34
N TYR A 119 -13.46 1.01 -16.39
CA TYR A 119 -12.23 0.44 -16.95
C TYR A 119 -11.61 1.21 -18.11
N GLY A 120 -12.01 2.47 -18.36
CA GLY A 120 -11.53 3.24 -19.51
C GLY A 120 -10.01 3.42 -19.56
N ASP A 121 -9.33 3.22 -18.43
CA ASP A 121 -7.87 3.27 -18.28
C ASP A 121 -7.18 1.89 -18.36
N PHE A 122 -7.91 0.79 -18.56
CA PHE A 122 -7.39 -0.57 -18.69
C PHE A 122 -7.57 -1.12 -20.11
N SER A 123 -6.60 -1.92 -20.54
CA SER A 123 -6.68 -2.68 -21.78
C SER A 123 -7.57 -3.93 -21.62
N ASP A 124 -8.08 -4.45 -22.75
CA ASP A 124 -8.92 -5.66 -22.76
C ASP A 124 -8.26 -6.87 -22.09
N SER A 125 -6.94 -7.02 -22.21
CA SER A 125 -6.19 -8.12 -21.59
C SER A 125 -6.18 -8.00 -20.06
N GLU A 126 -6.05 -6.78 -19.54
CA GLU A 126 -6.08 -6.49 -18.10
C GLU A 126 -7.48 -6.69 -17.53
N ILE A 127 -8.51 -6.27 -18.27
CA ILE A 127 -9.91 -6.48 -17.90
C ILE A 127 -10.23 -7.98 -17.83
N ARG A 128 -9.83 -8.75 -18.84
CA ARG A 128 -10.00 -10.22 -18.84
C ARG A 128 -9.29 -10.85 -17.66
N LYS A 129 -8.03 -10.48 -17.43
CA LYS A 129 -7.23 -11.00 -16.30
C LYS A 129 -7.88 -10.66 -14.96
N GLY A 130 -8.29 -9.42 -14.74
CA GLY A 130 -8.93 -8.98 -13.50
C GLY A 130 -10.22 -9.74 -13.22
N ARG A 131 -11.08 -9.91 -14.23
CA ARG A 131 -12.31 -10.71 -14.12
C ARG A 131 -12.05 -12.18 -13.77
N CYS A 132 -11.03 -12.79 -14.36
CA CYS A 132 -10.65 -14.18 -14.04
C CYS A 132 -10.16 -14.38 -12.60
N LEU A 133 -9.73 -13.32 -11.91
CA LEU A 133 -9.24 -13.42 -10.53
C LEU A 133 -10.35 -13.32 -9.47
N ASN A 134 -11.55 -12.90 -9.87
CA ASN A 134 -12.74 -12.74 -9.02
C ASN A 134 -13.88 -13.71 -9.39
N GLY A 135 -13.65 -14.59 -10.38
CA GLY A 135 -14.63 -15.56 -10.91
C GLY A 135 -14.29 -16.99 -10.54
#